data_AF-A0A1X7SUT6-F1
#
_entry.id   AF-A0A1X7SUT6-F1
#
_cell.length_a   1.000
_cell.length_b   1.000
_cell.length_c   1.000
_cell.angle_alpha   90.00
_cell.angle_beta   90.00
_cell.angle_gamma   90.00
#
_symmetry.space_group_name_H-M   'P 1'
#
loop_
_entity.id
_entity.type
_entity.pdbx_description
1 polymer ?
#
loop_
_entity_poly.entity_id
_entity_poly.type
_entity_poly.pdbx_seq_one_letter_code
_entity_poly.pdbx_strand_id
1 'polypeptide(L)'
;MLAISAKDNPLNWECYIRPVCFAYNTSIHASTGFMPFYLMYGREARLPTDITFGVTSPSPSDLSPLAYSCQMQLVLHYAYQKARDT
;
A
#
# COMPACT_ATOMS: atom_id res chain seq x y z
N MET A 1 15.21 -3.85 -4.94
CA MET A 1 15.05 -4.21 -3.51
C MET A 1 15.26 -5.70 -3.27
N LEU A 2 14.47 -6.62 -3.84
CA LEU A 2 14.60 -8.08 -3.60
C LEU A 2 15.99 -8.65 -3.92
N ALA A 3 16.57 -8.32 -5.08
CA ALA A 3 17.89 -8.82 -5.48
C ALA A 3 19.02 -8.38 -4.54
N ILE A 4 18.88 -7.23 -3.86
CA ILE A 4 19.85 -6.71 -2.90
C ILE A 4 19.75 -7.53 -1.61
N SER A 5 18.55 -7.69 -1.06
CA SER A 5 18.32 -8.47 0.16
C SER A 5 18.67 -9.96 0.01
N ALA A 6 18.42 -10.54 -1.16
CA ALA A 6 18.79 -11.93 -1.46
C ALA A 6 20.32 -12.11 -1.61
N LYS A 7 21.04 -11.08 -2.09
CA LYS A 7 22.51 -11.09 -2.17
C LYS A 7 23.17 -11.05 -0.79
N ASP A 8 22.59 -10.29 0.14
CA ASP A 8 23.14 -10.12 1.49
C ASP A 8 22.91 -11.36 2.39
N ASN A 9 21.84 -12.12 2.14
CA ASN A 9 21.53 -13.34 2.89
C ASN A 9 20.91 -14.43 1.97
N PRO A 10 21.73 -15.09 1.12
CA PRO A 10 21.23 -16.01 0.09
C PRO A 10 20.62 -17.29 0.65
N LEU A 11 20.94 -17.67 1.89
CA LEU A 11 20.36 -18.87 2.53
C LEU A 11 18.95 -18.62 3.12
N ASN A 12 18.57 -17.36 3.34
CA ASN A 12 17.32 -16.99 4.03
C ASN A 12 16.48 -15.99 3.22
N TRP A 13 16.72 -15.87 1.91
CA TRP A 13 16.06 -14.89 1.04
C TRP A 13 14.52 -14.97 1.11
N GLU A 14 13.97 -16.18 1.31
CA GLU A 14 12.55 -16.45 1.47
C GLU A 14 11.91 -15.72 2.66
N CYS A 15 12.64 -15.55 3.76
CA CYS A 15 12.20 -14.78 4.92
C CYS A 15 12.02 -13.30 4.59
N TYR A 16 12.75 -12.79 3.59
CA TYR A 16 12.73 -11.39 3.18
C TYR A 16 11.67 -11.09 2.12
N ILE A 17 11.08 -12.09 1.45
CA ILE A 17 10.05 -11.86 0.42
C ILE A 17 8.91 -11.03 0.97
N ARG A 18 8.31 -11.47 2.08
CA ARG A 18 7.16 -10.79 2.70
C ARG A 18 7.45 -9.34 3.08
N PRO A 19 8.51 -9.02 3.86
CA PRO A 19 8.80 -7.64 4.24
C PRO A 19 9.22 -6.78 3.04
N VAL A 20 9.96 -7.32 2.07
CA VAL A 20 10.36 -6.54 0.88
C VAL A 20 9.16 -6.26 -0.02
N CYS A 21 8.26 -7.23 -0.23
CA CYS A 21 7.01 -6.99 -0.95
C CYS A 21 6.14 -5.96 -0.24
N PHE A 22 6.06 -6.01 1.09
CA PHE A 22 5.34 -5.00 1.86
C PHE A 22 5.96 -3.61 1.67
N ALA A 23 7.27 -3.47 1.86
CA ALA A 23 7.99 -2.21 1.66
C ALA A 23 7.82 -1.66 0.22
N TYR A 24 7.85 -2.54 -0.77
CA TYR A 24 7.59 -2.16 -2.16
C TYR A 24 6.16 -1.65 -2.35
N ASN A 25 5.16 -2.34 -1.80
CA ASN A 25 3.75 -1.96 -1.93
C ASN A 25 3.39 -0.67 -1.18
N THR A 26 4.16 -0.30 -0.15
CA THR A 26 3.96 0.91 0.67
C THR A 26 4.91 2.05 0.33
N SER A 27 5.77 1.88 -0.68
CA SER A 27 6.63 2.94 -1.20
C SER A 27 6.04 3.55 -2.46
N ILE A 28 6.29 4.84 -2.70
CA ILE A 28 5.90 5.52 -3.94
C ILE A 28 6.63 4.86 -5.11
N HIS A 29 5.88 4.41 -6.10
CA HIS A 29 6.44 3.84 -7.32
C HIS A 29 6.77 4.95 -8.32
N ALA A 30 7.98 4.92 -8.90
CA ALA A 30 8.47 6.00 -9.75
C ALA A 30 7.65 6.24 -11.02
N SER A 31 7.05 5.19 -11.61
CA SER A 31 6.28 5.33 -12.85
C SER A 31 4.89 5.96 -12.63
N THR A 32 4.25 5.67 -11.49
CA THR A 32 2.88 6.12 -11.23
C THR A 32 2.83 7.29 -10.24
N GLY A 33 3.89 7.50 -9.44
CA GLY A 33 3.88 8.47 -8.35
C GLY A 33 2.99 8.06 -7.17
N PHE A 34 2.45 6.83 -7.16
CA PHE A 34 1.59 6.31 -6.09
C PHE A 34 2.18 5.04 -5.47
N MET A 35 1.75 4.75 -4.24
CA MET A 35 1.99 3.45 -3.63
C MET A 35 1.16 2.37 -4.36
N PRO A 36 1.75 1.23 -4.77
CA PRO A 36 0.99 0.14 -5.39
C PRO A 36 -0.19 -0.34 -4.53
N PHE A 37 -0.04 -0.34 -3.20
CA PHE A 37 -1.12 -0.69 -2.27
C PHE A 37 -2.32 0.26 -2.39
N TYR A 38 -2.05 1.57 -2.50
CA TYR A 38 -3.11 2.57 -2.66
C TYR A 38 -3.89 2.36 -3.96
N LEU A 39 -3.21 2.07 -5.07
CA LEU A 39 -3.87 1.82 -6.35
C LEU A 39 -4.78 0.59 -6.33
N MET A 40 -4.45 -0.43 -5.54
CA MET A 40 -5.23 -1.66 -5.44
C MET A 40 -6.39 -1.57 -4.43
N TYR A 41 -6.20 -0.86 -3.32
CA TYR A 41 -7.14 -0.88 -2.20
C TYR A 41 -7.80 0.48 -1.91
N GLY A 42 -7.43 1.54 -2.62
CA GLY A 42 -7.96 2.90 -2.42
C GLY A 42 -7.61 3.51 -1.06
N ARG A 43 -6.62 2.97 -0.35
CA ARG A 43 -6.15 3.46 0.95
C ARG A 43 -4.68 3.11 1.12
N GLU A 44 -3.98 3.84 1.98
CA GLU A 44 -2.61 3.49 2.36
C GLU A 44 -2.59 2.30 3.33
N ALA A 45 -1.51 1.52 3.31
CA ALA A 45 -1.34 0.44 4.27
C ALA A 45 -0.97 1.03 5.63
N ARG A 46 -1.49 0.44 6.72
CA ARG A 46 -1.06 0.82 8.07
C ARG A 46 0.29 0.19 8.37
N LEU A 47 1.30 1.03 8.54
CA LEU A 47 2.66 0.61 8.89
C LEU A 47 2.77 0.37 10.40
N PRO A 48 3.70 -0.48 10.87
CA PRO A 48 3.98 -0.62 12.29
C PRO A 48 4.31 0.72 12.98
N THR A 49 5.00 1.61 12.27
CA THR A 49 5.29 2.97 12.73
C THR A 49 4.04 3.80 12.95
N ASP A 50 3.02 3.67 12.09
CA ASP A 50 1.75 4.38 12.23
C ASP A 50 1.05 3.98 13.52
N ILE A 51 1.16 2.70 13.90
CA ILE A 51 0.62 2.17 15.15
C ILE A 51 1.38 2.74 16.34
N THR A 52 2.72 2.73 16.31
CA THR A 52 3.55 3.24 17.42
C THR A 52 3.37 4.73 17.66
N PHE A 53 3.14 5.52 16.61
CA PHE A 53 2.95 6.97 16.72
C PHE A 53 1.47 7.37 16.79
N GLY A 54 0.55 6.41 16.85
CA GLY A 54 -0.88 6.69 16.95
C GLY A 54 -1.46 7.42 15.74
N VAL A 55 -0.88 7.25 14.56
CA VAL A 55 -1.39 7.83 13.31
C VAL A 55 -2.71 7.15 12.98
N THR A 56 -3.79 7.92 13.08
CA THR A 56 -5.15 7.49 12.76
C THR A 56 -5.45 7.75 11.30
N SER A 57 -5.32 6.72 10.46
CA SER A 57 -6.02 6.70 9.17
C SER A 57 -7.51 6.48 9.42
N PRO A 58 -8.43 7.17 8.71
CA PRO A 58 -9.87 6.92 8.83
C PRO A 58 -10.13 5.43 8.61
N SER A 59 -10.72 4.79 9.62
CA SER A 59 -11.04 3.37 9.57
C SER A 59 -12.35 3.18 8.80
N PRO A 60 -12.51 2.08 8.03
CA PRO A 60 -13.82 1.70 7.50
C PRO A 60 -14.91 1.63 8.58
N SER A 61 -14.52 1.37 9.83
CA SER A 61 -15.41 1.32 10.99
C SER A 61 -16.05 2.68 11.34
N ASP A 62 -15.46 3.79 10.89
CA ASP A 62 -15.95 5.14 11.19
C ASP A 62 -17.11 5.54 10.25
N LEU A 63 -17.41 4.72 9.24
CA LEU A 63 -18.40 4.97 8.21
C LEU A 63 -19.52 3.93 8.22
N SER A 64 -20.73 4.33 7.81
CA SER A 64 -21.78 3.36 7.52
C SER A 64 -21.36 2.47 6.34
N PRO A 65 -21.82 1.21 6.26
CA PRO A 65 -21.46 0.32 5.15
C PRO A 65 -21.72 0.90 3.76
N LEU A 66 -22.81 1.67 3.61
CA LEU A 66 -23.15 2.36 2.37
C LEU A 66 -22.21 3.52 2.05
N ALA A 67 -21.84 4.33 3.05
CA ALA A 67 -20.89 5.42 2.86
C ALA A 67 -19.51 4.88 2.47
N TYR A 68 -19.08 3.79 3.11
CA TYR A 68 -17.82 3.12 2.79
C TYR A 68 -17.78 2.59 1.36
N SER A 69 -18.84 1.91 0.89
CA SER A 69 -18.88 1.37 -0.48
C SER A 69 -18.86 2.47 -1.54
N CYS A 70 -19.61 3.55 -1.32
CA CYS A 70 -19.59 4.73 -2.19
C CYS A 70 -18.20 5.37 -2.25
N GLN A 71 -17.55 5.56 -1.11
CA GLN A 71 -16.19 6.10 -1.05
C GLN A 71 -15.19 5.18 -1.76
N MET A 72 -15.26 3.87 -1.52
CA MET A 72 -14.36 2.90 -2.14
C MET A 72 -14.48 2.89 -3.66
N GLN A 73 -15.72 2.93 -4.19
CA GLN A 73 -15.94 3.04 -5.64
C GLN A 73 -15.32 4.32 -6.22
N LEU A 74 -15.54 5.46 -5.57
CA LEU A 74 -15.01 6.74 -6.03
C LEU A 74 -13.48 6.71 -6.05
N VAL A 75 -12.84 6.29 -4.96
CA VAL A 75 -11.38 6.29 -4.85
C VAL A 75 -10.74 5.32 -5.82
N LEU A 76 -11.28 4.11 -5.99
CA LEU A 76 -10.73 3.15 -6.95
C LEU A 76 -10.90 3.63 -8.40
N HIS A 77 -12.02 4.27 -8.72
CA HIS A 77 -12.22 4.87 -10.04
C HIS A 77 -11.18 5.96 -10.31
N TYR A 78 -10.94 6.84 -9.34
CA TYR A 78 -9.92 7.87 -9.41
C TYR A 78 -8.50 7.30 -9.55
N ALA A 79 -8.14 6.34 -8.70
CA ALA A 79 -6.83 5.70 -8.71
C ALA A 79 -6.54 5.02 -10.05
N TYR A 80 -7.55 4.35 -10.62
CA TYR A 80 -7.44 3.73 -11.94
C TYR A 80 -7.22 4.75 -13.05
N GLN A 81 -8.02 5.82 -13.10
CA GLN A 81 -7.84 6.89 -14.10
C GLN A 81 -6.45 7.49 -14.00
N LYS A 82 -6.01 7.80 -12.79
CA LYS A 82 -4.72 8.43 -12.57
C LYS A 82 -3.54 7.55 -12.97
N ALA A 83 -3.60 6.27 -12.63
CA ALA A 83 -2.60 5.28 -13.05
C ALA A 83 -2.59 5.04 -14.57
N ARG A 84 -3.70 5.30 -15.28
CA ARG A 84 -3.78 5.23 -16.74
C ARG A 84 -3.15 6.45 -17.43
N ASP A 85 -3.24 7.61 -16.79
CA ASP A 85 -2.78 8.89 -17.35
C ASP A 85 -1.29 9.17 -17.04
N THR A 86 -0.60 8.29 -16.30
CA THR A 86 0.84 8.37 -15.99
C THR A 86 1.67 7.56 -16.98
#